data_AF-A0AAW1N4Y9-F1
#
_entry.id   AF-A0AAW1N4Y9-F1
#
_cell.length_a   1.000
_cell.length_b   1.000
_cell.length_c   1.000
_cell.angle_alpha   90.00
_cell.angle_beta   90.00
_cell.angle_gamma   90.00
#
_symmetry.space_group_name_H-M   'P 1'
#
loop_
_entity.id
_entity.type
_entity.pdbx_description
1 polymer ?
#
loop_
_entity_poly.entity_id
_entity_poly.type
_entity_poly.pdbx_seq_one_letter_code
_entity_poly.pdbx_strand_id
1 'polypeptide(L)'
;MEFPYNNCQRIRNFHTTTVKELHQAVESAEDGDNFNIDMSQEKGFDWDPYVKDFMLGIRQYVLKDDLSSLPKARVKMNWFYWVNRIIQLSSIYLLLKLFVF
;
A
#
# COMPACT_ATOMS: atom_id res chain seq x y z
N MET A 1 1.10 -9.45 -4.35
CA MET A 1 2.03 -8.31 -4.28
C MET A 1 1.94 -7.85 -2.84
N GLU A 2 2.82 -8.39 -2.01
CA GLU A 2 2.73 -8.34 -0.55
C GLU A 2 3.57 -7.15 -0.09
N PHE A 3 2.92 -6.10 0.43
CA PHE A 3 3.61 -4.90 0.87
C PHE A 3 4.28 -5.17 2.24
N PRO A 4 5.62 -5.02 2.36
CA PRO A 4 6.31 -5.28 3.61
C PRO A 4 6.07 -4.12 4.58
N TYR A 5 5.12 -4.28 5.50
CA TYR A 5 4.82 -3.33 6.59
C TYR A 5 5.94 -3.20 7.64
N ASN A 6 7.07 -3.88 7.45
CA ASN A 6 8.03 -4.18 8.51
C ASN A 6 9.14 -3.11 8.63
N ASN A 7 9.25 -2.18 7.67
CA ASN A 7 10.35 -1.21 7.59
C ASN A 7 10.02 0.20 8.11
N CYS A 8 8.79 0.45 8.58
CA CYS A 8 8.39 1.75 9.14
C CYS A 8 8.71 1.94 10.64
N GLN A 9 9.50 1.05 11.25
CA GLN A 9 9.81 1.12 12.68
C GLN A 9 10.99 2.02 13.05
N ARG A 10 11.59 2.75 12.10
CA ARG A 10 12.78 3.60 12.38
C ARG A 10 12.47 5.05 12.77
N ILE A 11 11.21 5.46 12.74
CA ILE A 11 10.73 6.78 13.18
C ILE A 11 9.80 6.57 14.39
N ARG A 12 10.35 6.05 15.49
CA ARG A 12 9.57 5.84 16.72
C ARG A 12 9.62 7.09 17.57
N ASN A 13 8.60 7.94 17.42
CA ASN A 13 7.93 8.72 18.47
C ASN A 13 6.81 9.56 17.84
N PHE A 14 5.84 8.91 17.18
CA PHE A 14 4.60 9.58 16.83
C PHE A 14 3.75 9.67 18.10
N HIS A 15 3.61 10.87 18.65
CA HIS A 15 2.80 11.10 19.84
C HIS A 15 1.32 10.98 19.44
N THR A 16 0.68 9.84 19.75
CA THR A 16 -0.72 9.59 19.38
C THR A 16 -1.71 10.10 20.43
N THR A 17 -1.28 10.77 21.51
CA THR A 17 -2.16 11.12 22.63
C THR A 17 -3.31 12.01 22.19
N THR A 18 -3.03 12.99 21.31
CA THR A 18 -4.04 13.94 20.83
C THR A 18 -5.14 13.25 20.02
N VAL A 19 -4.79 12.24 19.21
CA VAL A 19 -5.79 11.46 18.45
C VAL A 19 -6.62 10.59 19.38
N LYS A 20 -6.00 10.01 20.42
CA LYS A 20 -6.72 9.21 21.42
C LYS A 20 -7.67 10.06 22.26
N GLU A 21 -7.25 11.25 22.67
CA GLU A 21 -8.07 12.22 23.39
C GLU A 21 -9.25 12.68 22.51
N LEU A 22 -9.00 12.95 21.23
CA LEU A 22 -10.06 13.29 20.28
C LEU A 22 -11.05 12.14 20.10
N HIS A 23 -10.57 10.89 20.01
CA HIS A 23 -11.44 9.72 19.89
C HIS A 23 -12.38 9.59 21.09
N GLN A 24 -11.85 9.76 22.31
CA GLN A 24 -12.63 9.75 23.54
C GLN A 24 -13.63 10.92 23.60
N ALA A 25 -13.23 12.11 23.11
CA ALA A 25 -14.12 13.25 23.03
C ALA A 25 -15.30 13.02 22.08
N VAL A 26 -15.06 12.36 20.93
CA VAL A 26 -16.11 12.01 19.98
C VAL A 26 -17.03 10.91 20.54
N GLU A 27 -16.49 9.89 21.19
CA GLU A 27 -17.30 8.83 21.85
C GLU A 27 -18.21 9.36 22.96
N SER A 28 -17.84 10.48 23.59
CA SER A 28 -18.63 11.11 24.66
C SER A 28 -19.58 12.21 24.16
N ALA A 29 -19.53 12.56 22.88
CA ALA A 29 -20.42 13.55 22.27
C ALA A 29 -21.80 12.95 21.97
N GLU A 30 -22.85 13.77 22.03
CA GLU A 30 -24.23 13.36 21.77
C GLU A 30 -24.43 12.85 20.33
N ASP A 31 -23.69 13.40 19.37
CA ASP A 31 -23.68 13.00 17.97
C ASP A 31 -22.57 12.01 17.62
N GLY A 32 -21.78 11.57 18.61
CA GLY A 32 -20.64 10.67 18.44
C GLY A 32 -20.98 9.36 17.72
N ASP A 33 -22.17 8.81 18.01
CA ASP A 33 -22.66 7.58 17.40
C ASP A 33 -22.86 7.69 15.88
N ASN A 34 -23.03 8.90 15.34
CA ASN A 34 -23.16 9.13 13.90
C ASN A 34 -21.80 9.17 13.18
N PHE A 35 -20.68 9.23 13.91
CA PHE A 35 -19.34 9.34 13.35
C PHE A 35 -18.48 8.15 13.79
N ASN A 36 -18.50 7.08 12.98
CA ASN A 36 -17.57 5.97 13.19
C ASN A 36 -16.15 6.39 12.75
N ILE A 37 -15.36 6.83 13.72
CA ILE A 37 -13.97 7.27 13.55
C ILE A 37 -12.95 6.14 13.80
N ASP A 38 -13.41 4.96 14.21
CA ASP A 38 -12.54 3.81 14.46
C ASP A 38 -12.14 3.15 13.12
N MET A 39 -10.89 3.34 12.74
CA MET A 39 -10.30 2.77 11.53
C MET A 39 -9.66 1.38 11.79
N SER A 40 -9.89 0.78 12.96
CA SER A 40 -9.41 -0.57 13.26
C SER A 40 -10.10 -1.61 12.39
N GLN A 41 -9.32 -2.57 11.90
CA GLN A 41 -9.85 -3.75 11.20
C GLN A 41 -10.84 -4.54 12.08
N GLU A 42 -10.65 -4.50 13.40
CA GLU A 42 -11.49 -5.19 14.37
C GLU A 42 -12.95 -4.68 14.39
N LYS A 43 -13.18 -3.43 13.95
CA LYS A 43 -14.51 -2.82 13.82
C LYS A 43 -15.11 -2.94 12.42
N GLY A 44 -14.48 -3.72 11.54
CA GLY A 44 -14.96 -3.96 10.18
C GLY A 44 -14.47 -2.93 9.15
N PHE A 45 -13.47 -2.11 9.47
CA PHE A 45 -12.87 -1.19 8.50
C PHE A 45 -11.85 -1.93 7.61
N ASP A 46 -12.11 -1.96 6.30
CA ASP A 46 -11.20 -2.56 5.32
C ASP A 46 -10.23 -1.50 4.76
N TRP A 47 -8.95 -1.69 5.05
CA TRP A 47 -7.88 -0.78 4.62
C TRP A 47 -7.57 -0.90 3.13
N ASP A 48 -7.78 -2.07 2.53
CA ASP A 48 -7.40 -2.32 1.13
C ASP A 48 -8.16 -1.43 0.13
N PRO A 49 -9.52 -1.37 0.15
CA PRO A 49 -10.27 -0.48 -0.73
C PRO A 49 -10.07 0.99 -0.35
N TYR A 50 -9.98 1.32 0.94
CA TYR A 50 -9.77 2.70 1.39
C TYR A 50 -8.47 3.29 0.85
N VAL A 51 -7.34 2.59 1.03
CA VAL A 51 -6.03 3.05 0.55
C VAL A 51 -6.00 3.10 -0.97
N LYS A 52 -6.62 2.12 -1.64
CA LYS A 52 -6.72 2.11 -3.10
C LYS A 52 -7.45 3.34 -3.62
N ASP A 53 -8.62 3.66 -3.08
CA ASP A 53 -9.42 4.79 -3.53
C ASP A 53 -8.77 6.12 -3.18
N PHE A 54 -8.13 6.20 -2.00
CA PHE A 54 -7.30 7.35 -1.62
C PHE A 54 -6.17 7.61 -2.62
N MET A 55 -5.43 6.56 -3.01
CA MET A 55 -4.35 6.66 -4.00
C MET A 55 -4.86 7.07 -5.39
N LEU A 56 -6.04 6.57 -5.80
CA LEU A 56 -6.71 7.01 -7.04
C LEU A 56 -7.09 8.48 -6.97
N GLY A 57 -7.66 8.93 -5.84
CA GLY A 57 -8.02 10.31 -5.59
C GLY A 57 -6.83 11.26 -5.67
N ILE A 58 -5.70 10.92 -5.01
CA ILE A 58 -4.46 11.70 -5.12
C ILE A 58 -4.05 11.83 -6.59
N ARG A 59 -4.04 10.71 -7.32
CA ARG A 59 -3.60 10.70 -8.72
C ARG A 59 -4.48 11.58 -9.61
N GLN A 60 -5.79 11.50 -9.45
CA GLN A 60 -6.73 12.22 -10.28
C GLN A 60 -6.78 13.71 -9.92
N TYR A 61 -6.80 14.06 -8.64
CA TYR A 61 -7.10 15.42 -8.20
C TYR A 61 -5.85 16.23 -7.85
N VAL A 62 -4.89 15.63 -7.17
CA VAL A 62 -3.65 16.32 -6.75
C VAL A 62 -2.65 16.34 -7.91
N LEU A 63 -2.42 15.18 -8.52
CA LEU A 63 -1.46 15.03 -9.62
C LEU A 63 -2.05 15.36 -11.00
N LYS A 64 -3.38 15.48 -11.12
CA LYS A 64 -4.11 15.71 -12.38
C LYS A 64 -3.75 14.72 -13.49
N ASP A 65 -3.41 13.49 -13.10
CA ASP A 65 -2.99 12.44 -14.03
C ASP A 65 -4.18 11.55 -14.39
N ASP A 66 -4.26 11.13 -15.65
CA ASP A 66 -5.39 10.36 -16.14
C ASP A 66 -5.34 8.92 -15.60
N LEU A 67 -6.43 8.50 -14.95
CA LEU A 67 -6.60 7.15 -14.42
C LEU A 67 -6.55 6.07 -15.52
N SER A 68 -6.79 6.44 -16.79
CA SER A 68 -6.64 5.54 -17.94
C SER A 68 -5.21 5.02 -18.14
N SER A 69 -4.22 5.68 -17.54
CA SER A 69 -2.80 5.28 -17.58
C SER A 69 -2.45 4.15 -16.59
N LEU A 70 -3.27 3.90 -15.58
CA LEU A 70 -3.08 2.85 -14.57
C LEU A 70 -2.97 1.43 -15.15
N PRO A 71 -3.86 0.96 -16.04
CA PRO A 71 -3.72 -0.38 -16.63
C PRO A 71 -2.43 -0.52 -17.43
N LYS A 72 -2.02 0.54 -18.16
CA LYS A 72 -0.76 0.56 -18.91
C LYS A 72 0.46 0.44 -17.98
N ALA A 73 0.44 1.15 -16.86
CA ALA A 73 1.49 1.07 -15.84
C ALA A 73 1.59 -0.33 -15.21
N ARG A 74 0.45 -0.97 -14.89
CA ARG A 74 0.42 -2.34 -14.36
C ARG A 74 0.97 -3.35 -15.35
N VAL A 75 0.59 -3.25 -16.62
CA VAL A 75 1.11 -4.13 -17.68
C VAL A 75 2.62 -3.97 -17.82
N LYS A 76 3.12 -2.73 -17.82
CA LYS A 76 4.56 -2.46 -17.88
C LYS A 76 5.30 -3.03 -16.66
N MET A 77 4.74 -2.90 -15.47
CA MET A 77 5.33 -3.44 -14.25
C MET A 77 5.37 -4.98 -14.24
N ASN A 78 4.30 -5.63 -14.71
CA ASN A 78 4.26 -7.07 -14.90
C ASN A 78 5.27 -7.53 -15.96
N TRP A 79 5.41 -6.78 -17.05
CA TRP A 79 6.41 -7.09 -18.09
C TRP A 79 7.83 -7.06 -17.52
N PHE A 80 8.19 -6.01 -16.76
CA PHE A 80 9.49 -5.96 -16.08
C PHE A 80 9.71 -7.11 -15.10
N TYR A 81 8.67 -7.53 -14.37
CA TYR A 81 8.75 -8.68 -13.48
C TYR A 81 9.09 -9.97 -14.24
N TRP A 82 8.41 -10.22 -15.36
CA TRP A 82 8.68 -11.39 -16.20
C TRP A 82 10.06 -11.35 -16.83
N VAL A 83 10.50 -10.19 -17.32
CA VAL A 83 11.85 -10.00 -17.88
C VAL A 83 12.91 -10.33 -16.82
N ASN A 84 12.77 -9.77 -15.60
CA ASN A 84 13.71 -10.06 -14.52
C ASN A 84 13.73 -11.56 -14.15
N ARG A 85 12.56 -12.21 -14.13
CA ARG A 85 12.45 -13.65 -13.85
C ARG A 85 13.17 -14.48 -14.93
N ILE A 86 13.00 -14.15 -16.20
CA ILE A 86 13.68 -14.85 -17.32
C ILE A 86 15.18 -14.64 -17.24
N ILE A 87 15.64 -13.42 -16.97
CA ILE A 87 17.08 -13.10 -16.83
C ILE A 87 17.71 -13.92 -15.70
N GLN A 88 17.04 -14.04 -14.55
CA GLN A 88 17.54 -14.87 -13.44
C GLN A 88 17.69 -16.33 -13.84
N LEU A 89 16.68 -16.91 -14.51
CA LEU A 89 16.75 -18.29 -14.99
C LEU A 89 17.84 -18.48 -16.04
N SER A 90 17.98 -17.55 -16.98
CA SER A 90 19.03 -17.62 -18.00
C SER A 90 20.42 -17.53 -17.39
N SER A 91 20.62 -16.65 -16.40
CA SER A 91 21.91 -16.51 -15.71
C SER A 91 22.29 -17.79 -14.98
N ILE A 92 21.35 -18.43 -14.28
CA ILE A 92 21.60 -19.72 -13.60
C ILE A 92 21.97 -20.80 -14.63
N TYR A 93 21.22 -20.90 -15.74
CA TYR A 93 21.51 -21.88 -16.80
C TYR A 93 22.90 -21.68 -17.41
N LEU A 94 23.29 -20.43 -17.69
CA LEU A 94 24.61 -20.11 -18.23
C LEU A 94 25.74 -20.48 -17.26
N LEU A 95 25.56 -20.21 -15.97
CA LEU A 95 26.52 -20.59 -14.93
C LEU A 95 26.66 -22.11 -14.80
N LEU A 96 25.54 -22.85 -14.81
CA LEU A 96 25.56 -24.31 -14.78
C LEU A 96 26.24 -24.89 -16.02
N LYS A 97 25.93 -24.36 -17.21
CA LYS A 97 26.57 -24.77 -18.46
C LYS A 97 28.08 -24.52 -18.43
N LEU A 98 28.51 -23.38 -17.89
CA LEU A 98 29.92 -23.02 -17.77
C LEU A 98 30.66 -23.85 -16.71
N PHE A 99 29.98 -24.30 -15.65
CA PHE A 99 30.57 -25.15 -14.62
C PHE A 99 30.66 -26.64 -15.03
N VAL A 100 29.75 -27.10 -15.89
CA VAL A 100 29.69 -28.48 -16.38
C VAL A 100 30.64 -28.71 -17.58
N PHE A 101 31.01 -27.65 -18.30
CA PHE A 101 32.03 -27.69 -19.36
C PHE A 101 33.42 -27.48 -18.77
#